data_AF-A0A7X2P6K7-F1
#
_entry.id   AF-A0A7X2P6K7-F1
#
_cell.length_a   1.000
_cell.length_b   1.000
_cell.length_c   1.000
_cell.angle_alpha   90.00
_cell.angle_beta   90.00
_cell.angle_gamma   90.00
#
_symmetry.space_group_name_H-M   'P 1'
#
loop_
_entity.id
_entity.type
_entity.pdbx_description
1 polymer ?
#
loop_
_entity_poly.entity_id
_entity_poly.type
_entity_poly.pdbx_seq_one_letter_code
_entity_poly.pdbx_strand_id
1 'polypeptide(L)' 'MRTDYTIVSKPDYINVECPHCGENVRIPFDQVDFESDYWGDGGWCICPECKKDIELGDYEYD' A
#
# COMPACT_ATOMS: atom_id res chain seq x y z
N MET A 1 -23.01 -1.34 32.63
CA MET A 1 -23.28 -0.21 31.71
C MET A 1 -22.39 -0.36 30.49
N ARG A 2 -22.88 0.02 29.30
CA ARG A 2 -22.11 0.04 28.05
C ARG A 2 -21.81 1.49 27.68
N THR A 3 -20.72 1.71 26.96
CA THR A 3 -20.22 3.03 26.55
C THR A 3 -19.85 3.00 25.07
N ASP A 4 -20.02 4.12 24.39
CA ASP A 4 -19.69 4.26 22.97
C ASP A 4 -18.17 4.35 22.75
N TYR A 5 -17.71 3.87 21.62
CA TYR A 5 -16.30 3.88 21.22
C TYR A 5 -16.17 4.13 19.72
N THR A 6 -15.02 4.63 19.29
CA THR A 6 -14.69 4.85 17.88
C THR A 6 -13.64 3.86 17.44
N ILE A 7 -13.85 3.25 16.27
CA ILE A 7 -12.84 2.45 15.59
C ILE A 7 -12.04 3.40 14.71
N VAL A 8 -10.73 3.49 14.95
CA VAL A 8 -9.79 4.20 14.07
C VAL A 8 -9.16 3.16 13.16
N SER A 9 -9.59 3.12 11.91
CA SER A 9 -9.00 2.26 10.88
C SER A 9 -7.82 2.95 10.22
N LYS A 10 -6.81 2.15 9.86
CA LYS A 10 -5.69 2.56 9.01
C LYS A 10 -5.46 1.44 7.99
N PRO A 11 -4.96 1.76 6.78
CA PRO A 11 -4.55 0.72 5.84
C PRO A 11 -3.44 -0.15 6.45
N ASP A 12 -3.53 -1.46 6.22
CA ASP A 12 -2.56 -2.45 6.72
C ASP A 12 -1.53 -2.81 5.64
N TYR A 13 -1.97 -2.94 4.40
CA TYR A 13 -1.13 -3.29 3.26
C TYR A 13 -1.75 -2.81 1.94
N ILE A 14 -0.92 -2.77 0.89
CA ILE A 14 -1.37 -2.67 -0.50
C ILE A 14 -1.21 -4.02 -1.19
N ASN A 15 -2.10 -4.30 -2.15
CA ASN A 15 -1.95 -5.37 -3.12
C ASN A 15 -1.60 -4.75 -4.46
N VAL A 16 -0.50 -5.20 -5.06
CA VAL A 16 -0.06 -4.71 -6.36
C VAL A 16 0.45 -5.88 -7.20
N GLU A 17 0.09 -5.89 -8.48
CA GLU A 17 0.72 -6.78 -9.45
C GLU A 17 2.07 -6.18 -9.85
N CYS A 18 3.16 -6.91 -9.58
CA CYS A 18 4.49 -6.41 -9.90
C CYS A 18 4.70 -6.40 -11.42
N PRO A 19 4.99 -5.24 -12.05
CA PRO A 19 5.16 -5.14 -13.50
C PRO A 19 6.40 -5.87 -14.02
N HIS A 20 7.32 -6.27 -13.13
CA HIS A 20 8.57 -6.93 -13.50
C HIS A 20 8.51 -8.45 -13.49
N CYS A 21 7.72 -9.04 -12.60
CA CYS A 21 7.61 -10.50 -12.45
C CYS A 21 6.20 -11.04 -12.62
N GLY A 22 5.17 -10.18 -12.71
CA GLY A 22 3.76 -10.55 -12.88
C GLY A 22 3.10 -11.16 -11.64
N GLU A 23 3.81 -11.21 -10.51
CA GLU A 23 3.28 -11.74 -9.26
C GLU A 23 2.45 -10.69 -8.53
N ASN A 24 1.33 -11.12 -7.96
CA ASN A 24 0.54 -10.29 -7.04
C ASN A 24 1.17 -10.33 -5.66
N VAL A 25 1.70 -9.18 -5.23
CA VAL A 25 2.44 -9.05 -3.98
C VAL A 25 1.69 -8.19 -2.98
N ARG A 26 1.81 -8.57 -1.71
CA ARG A 26 1.31 -7.80 -0.57
C ARG A 26 2.46 -7.03 0.06
N ILE A 27 2.36 -5.71 0.06
CA ILE A 27 3.36 -4.81 0.65
C ILE A 27 2.75 -4.18 1.91
N PRO A 28 3.36 -4.33 3.10
CA PRO A 28 2.96 -3.60 4.29
C PRO A 28 2.88 -2.10 4.02
N PHE A 29 1.81 -1.43 4.49
CA PHE A 29 1.58 -0.02 4.14
C PHE A 29 2.69 0.91 4.65
N ASP A 30 3.38 0.51 5.72
CA ASP A 30 4.53 1.22 6.29
C ASP A 30 5.85 1.03 5.51
N GLN A 31 5.86 0.17 4.50
CA GLN A 31 7.01 -0.06 3.59
C GLN A 31 6.84 0.63 2.24
N VAL A 32 5.78 1.42 2.06
CA VAL A 32 5.56 2.23 0.87
C VAL A 32 6.11 3.63 1.11
N ASP A 33 6.94 4.08 0.18
CA ASP A 33 7.50 5.44 0.18
C ASP A 33 6.60 6.34 -0.66
N PHE A 34 5.60 6.95 -0.01
CA PHE A 34 4.66 7.87 -0.66
C PHE A 34 5.30 9.22 -0.93
N GLU A 35 4.95 9.84 -2.07
CA GLU A 35 5.49 11.16 -2.42
C GLU A 35 4.99 12.28 -1.50
N SER A 36 3.81 12.10 -0.91
CA SER A 36 3.19 13.05 0.01
C SER A 36 2.27 12.35 1.03
N ASP A 37 1.66 13.13 1.92
CA ASP A 37 0.62 12.65 2.83
C ASP A 37 -0.69 12.24 2.09
N TYR A 38 -0.80 12.54 0.79
CA TYR A 38 -1.90 12.17 -0.08
C TYR A 38 -1.50 11.00 -1.00
N TRP A 39 -2.13 9.84 -0.80
CA TRP A 39 -1.78 8.60 -1.52
C TRP A 39 -1.96 8.68 -3.05
N GLY A 40 -2.80 9.61 -3.53
CA GLY A 40 -3.03 9.80 -4.96
C GLY A 40 -1.89 10.48 -5.70
N ASP A 41 -0.90 11.02 -4.99
CA ASP A 41 0.34 11.50 -5.61
C ASP A 41 1.26 10.34 -6.00
N GLY A 42 0.92 9.11 -5.62
CA GLY A 42 1.71 7.91 -5.91
C GLY A 42 2.81 7.66 -4.88
N GLY A 43 3.72 6.75 -5.23
CA GLY A 43 4.81 6.35 -4.35
C GLY A 43 5.61 5.19 -4.90
N TRP A 44 6.52 4.67 -4.10
CA TRP A 44 7.42 3.60 -4.49
C TRP A 44 7.42 2.48 -3.47
N CYS A 45 7.55 1.24 -3.94
CA CYS A 45 7.79 0.10 -3.07
C CYS A 45 8.69 -0.95 -3.73
N ILE A 46 9.29 -1.81 -2.91
CA ILE A 46 10.19 -2.87 -3.42
C ILE A 46 9.42 -4.17 -3.49
N CYS A 47 9.39 -4.79 -4.67
CA CYS A 47 8.81 -6.12 -4.83
C CYS A 47 9.51 -7.16 -3.92
N PRO A 48 8.80 -7.89 -3.04
CA PRO A 48 9.42 -8.87 -2.17
C PRO A 48 9.97 -10.07 -2.94
N GLU A 49 9.45 -10.36 -4.13
CA GLU A 49 9.86 -11.49 -4.96
C GLU A 49 11.09 -11.16 -5.82
N CYS A 50 10.98 -10.15 -6.70
CA CYS A 50 12.05 -9.82 -7.66
C CYS A 50 13.01 -8.71 -7.20
N LYS A 51 12.75 -8.09 -6.03
CA LYS A 51 13.56 -7.02 -5.42
C LYS A 51 13.74 -5.77 -6.29
N LYS A 52 12.85 -5.56 -7.26
CA LYS A 52 12.81 -4.36 -8.10
C LYS A 52 11.80 -3.35 -7.58
N ASP A 53 12.06 -2.09 -7.88
CA ASP A 53 11.18 -0.98 -7.53
C ASP A 53 9.90 -1.01 -8.38
N ILE A 54 8.79 -0.76 -7.72
CA ILE A 54 7.45 -0.62 -8.29
C ILE A 54 7.04 0.83 -8.05
N GLU A 55 6.72 1.53 -9.13
CA GLU A 55 6.08 2.85 -9.10
C GLU A 55 4.58 2.66 -8.93
N LEU A 56 4.01 3.28 -7.91
CA LEU A 56 2.58 3.29 -7.63
C LEU A 56 1.96 4.55 -8.25
N GLY A 57 0.87 4.38 -8.98
CA GLY A 57 0.07 5.46 -9.53
C GLY A 57 -1.31 5.51 -8.88
N ASP A 58 -2.36 5.37 -9.69
CA ASP A 58 -3.74 5.34 -9.20
C ASP A 58 -3.98 4.19 -8.21
N TYR A 59 -4.83 4.43 -7.20
CA TYR A 59 -5.19 3.45 -6.19
C TYR A 59 -6.70 3.27 -6.08
N GLU A 60 -7.13 2.09 -5.68
CA GLU A 60 -8.48 1.80 -5.22
C GLU A 60 -8.44 1.51 -3.71
N TYR A 61 -9.45 1.96 -2.97
CA TYR A 61 -9.56 1.74 -1.53
C TYR A 61 -10.77 0.84 -1.26
N ASP A 62 -10.52 -0.34 -0.69
CA ASP A 62 -11.52 -1.31 -0.23
C ASP A 62 -11.67 -1.26 1.29
#